data_AF-A0A5B7BI28-F1
#
_entry.id   AF-A0A5B7BI28-F1
#
_cell.length_a   1.000
_cell.length_b   1.000
_cell.length_c   1.000
_cell.angle_alpha   90.00
_cell.angle_beta   90.00
_cell.angle_gamma   90.00
#
_symmetry.space_group_name_H-M   'P 1'
#
loop_
_entity.id
_entity.type
_entity.pdbx_description
1 polymer ?
#
loop_
_entity_poly.entity_id
_entity_poly.type
_entity_poly.pdbx_seq_one_letter_code
_entity_poly.pdbx_strand_id
1 'polypeptide(L)'
;MENPTQTETPASHSSSLIMDPSLYEAAMEGKIDVLRQNMDKLDVEVSPNNNTVLHIAAQFGMLQCVKDILHMCPMMYDRLNWKDETALHIAAREGHSHIVQALIEHAKDEERGCEVGAATKMLMRTNEYKDTALHEAVRHHNFEVVKLLIQEAPQLSDL
;
A
#
# COMPACT_ATOMS: atom_id res chain seq x y z
N MET A 1 -12.85 -25.33 -45.43
CA MET A 1 -11.67 -26.11 -45.00
C MET A 1 -10.48 -25.21 -45.30
N GLU A 2 -9.75 -24.61 -44.38
CA GLU A 2 -9.59 -24.78 -42.93
C GLU A 2 -9.31 -23.41 -42.31
N ASN A 3 -9.69 -23.27 -41.05
CA ASN A 3 -9.17 -22.27 -40.13
C ASN A 3 -7.90 -22.86 -39.49
N PRO A 4 -6.93 -22.03 -39.08
CA PRO A 4 -6.38 -22.24 -37.76
C PRO A 4 -6.46 -20.97 -36.92
N THR A 5 -7.28 -21.12 -35.89
CA THR A 5 -7.31 -20.38 -34.64
C THR A 5 -5.96 -20.46 -33.90
N GLN A 6 -5.68 -19.41 -33.12
CA GLN A 6 -4.95 -19.30 -31.84
C GLN A 6 -3.95 -18.14 -31.90
N THR A 7 -3.94 -17.11 -31.04
CA THR A 7 -4.56 -16.78 -29.74
C THR A 7 -4.22 -15.27 -29.53
N GLU A 8 -5.16 -14.35 -29.31
CA GLU A 8 -5.49 -13.75 -27.98
C GLU A 8 -4.32 -13.76 -26.96
N THR A 9 -3.90 -12.71 -26.25
CA THR A 9 -4.22 -11.27 -26.06
C THR A 9 -3.08 -10.67 -25.17
N PRO A 10 -3.06 -9.36 -24.85
CA PRO A 10 -1.85 -8.57 -24.60
C PRO A 10 -1.54 -8.35 -23.10
N ALA A 11 -0.34 -7.86 -22.79
CA ALA A 11 -0.09 -7.08 -21.59
C ALA A 11 0.89 -5.94 -21.90
N SER A 12 0.32 -4.76 -22.06
CA SER A 12 0.99 -3.47 -22.00
C SER A 12 1.85 -3.43 -20.74
N HIS A 13 3.16 -3.24 -20.90
CA HIS A 13 3.94 -2.62 -19.83
C HIS A 13 3.41 -1.19 -19.74
N SER A 14 2.47 -0.97 -18.82
CA SER A 14 2.06 0.35 -18.38
C SER A 14 3.36 1.07 -17.99
N SER A 15 3.82 1.98 -18.84
CA SER A 15 4.94 2.85 -18.53
C SER A 15 4.49 3.70 -17.36
N SER A 16 4.86 3.27 -16.15
CA SER A 16 4.55 4.04 -14.94
C SER A 16 5.26 5.39 -15.12
N LEU A 17 4.49 6.46 -15.08
CA LEU A 17 5.00 7.79 -15.31
C LEU A 17 5.76 8.24 -14.07
N ILE A 18 6.84 8.99 -14.28
CA ILE A 18 7.60 9.60 -13.17
C ILE A 18 6.67 10.56 -12.45
N MET A 19 6.51 10.38 -11.13
CA MET A 19 5.63 11.20 -10.30
C MET A 19 6.00 12.67 -10.38
N ASP A 20 4.99 13.51 -10.65
CA ASP A 20 5.11 14.96 -10.58
C ASP A 20 5.55 15.38 -9.16
N PRO A 21 6.57 16.23 -9.03
CA PRO A 21 7.05 16.70 -7.73
C PRO A 21 5.95 17.28 -6.84
N SER A 22 4.91 17.89 -7.42
CA SER A 22 3.77 18.43 -6.67
C SER A 22 2.93 17.34 -6.00
N LEU A 23 2.78 16.16 -6.61
CA LEU A 23 2.08 15.04 -5.99
C LEU A 23 2.89 14.43 -4.86
N TYR A 24 4.21 14.34 -5.03
CA TYR A 24 5.10 13.90 -3.96
C TYR A 24 5.01 14.84 -2.76
N GLU A 25 5.17 16.15 -2.99
CA GLU A 25 5.09 17.16 -1.92
C GLU A 25 3.71 17.15 -1.26
N ALA A 26 2.64 17.00 -2.04
CA ALA A 26 1.29 16.94 -1.51
C ALA A 26 1.06 15.70 -0.62
N ALA A 27 1.57 14.53 -1.02
CA ALA A 27 1.48 13.32 -0.19
C ALA A 27 2.33 13.43 1.08
N MET A 28 3.54 14.01 0.97
CA MET A 28 4.46 14.25 2.08
C MET A 28 3.90 15.22 3.12
N GLU A 29 3.27 16.31 2.67
CA GLU A 29 2.73 17.36 3.55
C GLU A 29 1.24 17.19 3.89
N GLY A 30 0.59 16.17 3.34
CA GLY A 30 -0.83 15.92 3.55
C GLY A 30 -1.77 16.92 2.86
N LYS A 31 -1.34 17.58 1.79
CA LYS A 31 -2.13 18.53 0.99
C LYS A 31 -3.14 17.79 0.10
N ILE A 32 -4.19 17.24 0.71
CA ILE A 32 -5.15 16.37 0.01
C ILE A 32 -5.86 17.05 -1.17
N ASP A 33 -6.07 18.36 -1.14
CA ASP A 33 -6.75 19.08 -2.22
C ASP A 33 -5.96 19.02 -3.53
N VAL A 34 -4.63 19.00 -3.47
CA VAL A 34 -3.76 18.83 -4.65
C VAL A 34 -3.92 17.42 -5.23
N LEU A 35 -3.99 16.40 -4.37
CA LEU A 35 -4.20 15.02 -4.81
C LEU A 35 -5.59 14.83 -5.43
N ARG A 36 -6.63 15.42 -4.83
CA ARG A 36 -8.00 15.42 -5.38
C ARG A 36 -8.11 16.09 -6.75
N GLN A 37 -7.32 17.14 -6.99
CA GLN A 37 -7.28 17.81 -8.28
C GLN A 37 -6.55 17.00 -9.36
N ASN A 38 -5.81 15.95 -8.99
CA ASN A 38 -4.98 15.14 -9.89
C ASN A 38 -5.29 13.63 -9.72
N MET A 39 -6.56 13.28 -9.49
CA MET A 39 -6.98 11.89 -9.23
C MET A 39 -6.59 10.92 -10.35
N ASP A 40 -6.63 11.38 -11.60
CA ASP A 40 -6.27 10.60 -12.79
C ASP A 40 -4.80 10.16 -12.81
N LYS A 41 -3.94 10.84 -12.05
CA LYS A 41 -2.50 10.56 -11.97
C LYS A 41 -2.12 9.64 -10.82
N LEU A 42 -2.91 9.57 -9.75
CA LEU A 42 -2.51 8.91 -8.50
C LEU A 42 -2.18 7.43 -8.66
N ASP A 43 -2.87 6.72 -9.55
CA ASP A 43 -2.68 5.28 -9.79
C ASP A 43 -1.59 4.95 -10.83
N VAL A 44 -1.19 5.94 -11.65
CA VAL A 44 -0.24 5.76 -12.76
C VAL A 44 1.14 6.35 -12.48
N GLU A 45 1.19 7.41 -11.68
CA GLU A 45 2.43 8.10 -11.32
C GLU A 45 3.03 7.55 -10.04
N VAL A 46 4.32 7.22 -10.11
CA VAL A 46 5.08 6.65 -9.00
C VAL A 46 6.42 7.37 -8.87
N SER A 47 6.94 7.46 -7.64
CA SER A 47 8.30 7.95 -7.43
C SER A 47 9.32 7.05 -8.17
N PRO A 48 10.59 7.46 -8.31
CA PRO A 48 11.63 6.58 -8.81
C PRO A 48 11.62 5.21 -8.13
N ASN A 49 11.45 5.13 -6.81
CA ASN A 49 11.44 3.85 -6.08
C ASN A 49 10.12 3.04 -6.22
N ASN A 50 9.27 3.39 -7.18
CA ASN A 50 7.93 2.86 -7.39
C ASN A 50 6.96 3.07 -6.21
N ASN A 51 7.28 3.99 -5.28
CA ASN A 51 6.32 4.41 -4.26
C ASN A 51 5.16 5.18 -4.89
N THR A 52 3.93 4.78 -4.55
CA THR A 52 2.72 5.56 -4.82
C THR A 52 2.57 6.71 -3.82
N VAL A 53 1.60 7.60 -4.05
CA VAL A 53 1.25 8.64 -3.06
C VAL A 53 0.84 8.07 -1.70
N LEU A 54 0.25 6.86 -1.66
CA LEU A 54 -0.09 6.18 -0.41
C LEU A 54 1.15 5.75 0.39
N HIS A 55 2.18 5.24 -0.29
CA HIS A 55 3.47 4.90 0.35
C HIS A 55 4.11 6.14 0.97
N ILE A 56 4.11 7.25 0.24
CA ILE A 56 4.69 8.53 0.69
C ILE A 56 3.89 9.08 1.88
N ALA A 57 2.56 9.16 1.77
CA ALA A 57 1.71 9.62 2.87
C ALA A 57 1.85 8.75 4.13
N ALA A 58 1.99 7.42 3.96
CA ALA A 58 2.27 6.49 5.04
C ALA A 58 3.63 6.73 5.68
N GLN A 59 4.68 6.97 4.88
CA GLN A 59 6.03 7.29 5.37
C GLN A 59 6.04 8.52 6.28
N PHE A 60 5.34 9.57 5.87
CA PHE A 60 5.38 10.86 6.57
C PHE A 60 4.33 10.99 7.68
N GLY A 61 3.51 9.97 7.94
CA GLY A 61 2.56 10.02 9.05
C GLY A 61 1.27 10.81 8.73
N MET A 62 0.93 10.98 7.45
CA MET A 62 -0.22 11.78 7.01
C MET A 62 -1.55 11.00 7.07
N LEU A 63 -2.05 10.74 8.28
CA LEU A 63 -3.23 9.89 8.52
C LEU A 63 -4.47 10.27 7.70
N GLN A 64 -4.88 11.55 7.73
CA GLN A 64 -6.08 11.97 7.00
C GLN A 64 -5.89 11.84 5.48
N CYS A 65 -4.68 12.15 4.99
CA CYS A 65 -4.32 11.98 3.60
C CYS A 65 -4.38 10.51 3.18
N VAL A 66 -3.86 9.58 4.01
CA VAL A 66 -3.97 8.14 3.78
C VAL A 66 -5.42 7.69 3.64
N LYS A 67 -6.30 8.08 4.57
CA LYS A 67 -7.73 7.73 4.52
C LYS A 67 -8.39 8.25 3.25
N ASP A 68 -8.11 9.49 2.88
CA ASP A 68 -8.69 10.11 1.69
C ASP A 68 -8.15 9.48 0.40
N ILE A 69 -6.85 9.12 0.34
CA ILE A 69 -6.25 8.38 -0.79
C ILE A 69 -6.91 7.01 -0.93
N LEU A 70 -7.11 6.28 0.16
CA LEU A 70 -7.78 4.97 0.13
C LEU A 70 -9.25 5.08 -0.30
N HIS A 71 -9.91 6.19 0.01
CA HIS A 71 -11.27 6.45 -0.49
C HIS A 71 -11.28 6.74 -2.00
N MET A 72 -10.29 7.50 -2.50
CA MET A 72 -10.17 7.85 -3.92
C MET A 72 -9.69 6.67 -4.78
N CYS A 73 -8.75 5.89 -4.26
CA CYS A 73 -8.09 4.78 -4.95
C CYS A 73 -8.12 3.53 -4.04
N PRO A 74 -9.27 2.82 -3.92
CA PRO A 74 -9.46 1.75 -2.94
C PRO A 74 -8.50 0.57 -3.08
N MET A 75 -8.01 0.29 -4.29
CA MET A 75 -7.07 -0.81 -4.55
C MET A 75 -5.61 -0.44 -4.23
N MET A 76 -5.29 0.82 -3.92
CA MET A 76 -3.89 1.25 -3.76
C MET A 76 -3.22 0.64 -2.51
N TYR A 77 -3.99 0.16 -1.52
CA TYR A 77 -3.47 -0.45 -0.29
C TYR A 77 -2.56 -1.67 -0.52
N ASP A 78 -2.76 -2.40 -1.63
CA ASP A 78 -1.99 -3.59 -1.98
C ASP A 78 -0.89 -3.31 -3.03
N ARG A 79 -0.67 -2.06 -3.42
CA ARG A 79 0.39 -1.72 -4.38
C ARG A 79 1.76 -1.97 -3.76
N LEU A 80 2.69 -2.45 -4.60
CA LEU A 80 4.07 -2.73 -4.22
C LEU A 80 5.02 -1.69 -4.79
N ASN A 81 5.95 -1.22 -3.98
CA ASN A 81 7.12 -0.47 -4.45
C ASN A 81 8.22 -1.43 -4.98
N TRP A 82 9.40 -0.92 -5.35
CA TRP A 82 10.49 -1.76 -5.88
C TRP A 82 11.11 -2.74 -4.88
N LYS A 83 10.85 -2.56 -3.59
CA LYS A 83 11.28 -3.47 -2.53
C LYS A 83 10.21 -4.50 -2.17
N ASP A 84 9.18 -4.64 -2.99
CA ASP A 84 7.98 -5.43 -2.68
C ASP A 84 7.28 -4.99 -1.37
N GLU A 85 7.42 -3.72 -0.98
CA GLU A 85 6.76 -3.18 0.20
C GLU A 85 5.40 -2.61 -0.17
N THR A 86 4.42 -2.83 0.71
CA THR A 86 3.17 -2.08 0.75
C THR A 86 3.32 -0.84 1.64
N ALA A 87 2.36 0.08 1.58
CA ALA A 87 2.27 1.20 2.51
C ALA A 87 2.23 0.75 4.00
N LEU A 88 1.74 -0.46 4.28
CA LEU A 88 1.74 -1.05 5.62
C LEU A 88 3.16 -1.31 6.16
N HIS A 89 4.08 -1.80 5.31
CA HIS A 89 5.48 -2.02 5.71
C HIS A 89 6.14 -0.71 6.11
N ILE A 90 5.93 0.34 5.29
CA ILE A 90 6.47 1.67 5.55
C ILE A 90 5.87 2.25 6.83
N ALA A 91 4.55 2.25 7.00
CA ALA A 91 3.91 2.74 8.22
C ALA A 91 4.39 2.00 9.47
N ALA A 92 4.65 0.70 9.36
CA ALA A 92 5.14 -0.12 10.45
C ALA A 92 6.61 0.16 10.80
N ARG A 93 7.46 0.39 9.79
CA ARG A 93 8.86 0.83 9.93
C ARG A 93 8.97 2.20 10.59
N GLU A 94 8.08 3.12 10.23
CA GLU A 94 8.09 4.50 10.75
C GLU A 94 7.32 4.65 12.08
N GLY A 95 6.61 3.61 12.52
CA GLY A 95 5.92 3.59 13.82
C GLY A 95 4.56 4.29 13.84
N HIS A 96 3.98 4.56 12.68
CA HIS A 96 2.71 5.27 12.53
C HIS A 96 1.51 4.34 12.79
N SER A 97 1.31 3.96 14.06
CA SER A 97 0.26 3.01 14.47
C SER A 97 -1.15 3.36 13.97
N HIS A 98 -1.52 4.63 13.98
CA HIS A 98 -2.82 5.08 13.46
C HIS A 98 -2.99 4.83 11.96
N ILE A 99 -1.91 4.89 11.18
CA ILE A 99 -1.91 4.58 9.75
C ILE A 99 -1.95 3.08 9.53
N VAL A 100 -1.20 2.31 10.31
CA VAL A 100 -1.26 0.84 10.31
C VAL A 100 -2.70 0.39 10.54
N GLN A 101 -3.36 0.94 11.56
CA GLN A 101 -4.75 0.64 11.86
C GLN A 101 -5.67 1.00 10.69
N ALA A 102 -5.55 2.21 10.13
CA ALA A 102 -6.40 2.64 9.01
C ALA A 102 -6.24 1.75 7.76
N LEU A 103 -5.02 1.30 7.44
CA LEU A 103 -4.77 0.39 6.32
C LEU A 103 -5.40 -0.99 6.56
N ILE A 104 -5.29 -1.53 7.78
CA ILE A 104 -5.87 -2.82 8.15
C ILE A 104 -7.39 -2.75 8.10
N GLU A 105 -7.99 -1.71 8.67
CA GLU A 105 -9.44 -1.49 8.65
C GLU A 105 -9.96 -1.39 7.21
N HIS A 106 -9.29 -0.60 6.36
CA HIS A 106 -9.65 -0.50 4.94
C HIS A 106 -9.59 -1.85 4.24
N ALA A 107 -8.51 -2.61 4.42
CA ALA A 107 -8.39 -3.93 3.82
C ALA A 107 -9.49 -4.90 4.30
N LYS A 108 -9.88 -4.85 5.58
CA LYS A 108 -11.00 -5.65 6.13
C LYS A 108 -12.36 -5.23 5.59
N ASP A 109 -12.54 -3.97 5.26
CA ASP A 109 -13.78 -3.52 4.63
C ASP A 109 -13.86 -3.99 3.17
N GLU A 110 -12.73 -4.05 2.46
CA GLU A 110 -12.62 -4.70 1.14
C GLU A 110 -12.81 -6.23 1.21
N GLU A 111 -12.50 -6.89 2.34
CA GLU A 111 -12.72 -8.33 2.56
C GLU A 111 -14.18 -8.76 2.48
N ARG A 112 -15.13 -7.86 2.76
CA ARG A 112 -16.56 -8.20 2.82
C ARG A 112 -17.13 -8.68 1.46
N GLY A 113 -16.31 -8.69 0.40
CA GLY A 113 -16.62 -9.24 -0.92
C GLY A 113 -15.92 -10.55 -1.34
N CYS A 114 -15.05 -11.21 -0.54
CA CYS A 114 -14.32 -12.42 -0.98
C CYS A 114 -13.93 -13.44 0.12
N GLU A 115 -13.68 -14.71 -0.27
CA GLU A 115 -13.53 -15.88 0.64
C GLU A 115 -12.19 -16.00 1.37
N VAL A 116 -11.14 -15.30 0.94
CA VAL A 116 -9.86 -15.20 1.65
C VAL A 116 -9.64 -13.74 2.02
N GLY A 117 -9.40 -13.50 3.31
CA GLY A 117 -9.27 -12.14 3.82
C GLY A 117 -8.13 -11.34 3.15
N ALA A 118 -8.47 -10.36 2.31
CA ALA A 118 -7.59 -9.34 1.76
C ALA A 118 -6.67 -8.66 2.81
N ALA A 119 -7.18 -8.36 4.00
CA ALA A 119 -6.38 -7.89 5.13
C ALA A 119 -5.40 -8.97 5.61
N THR A 120 -5.83 -10.23 5.72
CA THR A 120 -4.91 -11.35 6.03
C THR A 120 -3.80 -11.46 4.98
N LYS A 121 -4.14 -11.36 3.69
CA LYS A 121 -3.16 -11.38 2.60
C LYS A 121 -2.19 -10.20 2.66
N MET A 122 -2.67 -9.01 2.97
CA MET A 122 -1.83 -7.81 3.15
C MET A 122 -0.89 -7.97 4.35
N LEU A 123 -1.41 -8.44 5.48
CA LEU A 123 -0.67 -8.63 6.73
C LEU A 123 0.44 -9.68 6.60
N MET A 124 0.19 -10.74 5.83
CA MET A 124 1.14 -11.81 5.55
C MET A 124 2.11 -11.51 4.40
N ARG A 125 1.94 -10.37 3.73
CA ARG A 125 2.79 -10.03 2.58
C ARG A 125 4.20 -9.75 3.06
N THR A 126 5.17 -10.17 2.26
CA THR A 126 6.58 -9.95 2.54
C THR A 126 7.22 -9.08 1.49
N ASN A 127 8.21 -8.29 1.92
CA ASN A 127 9.06 -7.50 1.04
C ASN A 127 10.19 -8.35 0.42
N GLU A 128 11.12 -7.70 -0.29
CA GLU A 128 12.26 -8.35 -0.94
C GLU A 128 13.15 -9.15 0.04
N TYR A 129 13.17 -8.75 1.31
CA TYR A 129 13.93 -9.37 2.40
C TYR A 129 13.16 -10.48 3.12
N LYS A 130 11.96 -10.85 2.63
CA LYS A 130 11.04 -11.81 3.25
C LYS A 130 10.45 -11.33 4.57
N ASP A 131 10.43 -10.01 4.78
CA ASP A 131 9.91 -9.40 5.98
C ASP A 131 8.48 -8.94 5.81
N THR A 132 7.66 -9.29 6.80
CA THR A 132 6.32 -8.71 6.96
C THR A 132 6.40 -7.34 7.61
N ALA A 133 5.29 -6.60 7.61
CA ALA A 133 5.18 -5.35 8.37
C ALA A 133 5.51 -5.52 9.87
N LEU A 134 5.26 -6.70 10.45
CA LEU A 134 5.63 -7.00 11.84
C LEU A 134 7.15 -7.03 12.03
N HIS A 135 7.89 -7.65 11.11
CA HIS A 135 9.36 -7.68 11.14
C HIS A 135 9.94 -6.27 11.10
N GLU A 136 9.42 -5.41 10.21
CA GLU A 136 9.81 -3.99 10.13
C GLU A 136 9.55 -3.26 11.44
N ALA A 137 8.37 -3.41 12.05
CA ALA A 137 8.05 -2.80 13.34
C ALA A 137 8.99 -3.26 14.46
N VAL A 138 9.34 -4.55 14.51
CA VAL A 138 10.26 -5.11 15.52
C VAL A 138 11.67 -4.55 15.35
N ARG A 139 12.22 -4.55 14.13
CA ARG A 139 13.59 -4.07 13.86
C ARG A 139 13.76 -2.58 14.16
N HIS A 140 12.70 -1.81 13.96
CA HIS A 140 12.69 -0.36 14.20
C HIS A 140 12.19 0.01 15.60
N HIS A 141 11.97 -0.97 16.49
CA HIS A 141 11.54 -0.77 17.87
C HIS A 141 10.19 -0.04 18.04
N ASN A 142 9.28 -0.21 17.08
CA ASN A 142 7.95 0.38 17.08
C ASN A 142 6.96 -0.48 17.87
N PHE A 143 7.13 -0.53 19.20
CA PHE A 143 6.38 -1.43 20.07
C PHE A 143 4.86 -1.29 19.98
N GLU A 144 4.34 -0.09 19.73
CA GLU A 144 2.89 0.13 19.60
C GLU A 144 2.33 -0.53 18.33
N VAL A 145 3.08 -0.43 17.23
CA VAL A 145 2.75 -1.15 15.99
C VAL A 145 2.87 -2.66 16.18
N VAL A 146 3.90 -3.13 16.89
CA VAL A 146 4.07 -4.56 17.18
C VAL A 146 2.86 -5.12 17.93
N LYS A 147 2.41 -4.42 18.99
CA LYS A 147 1.21 -4.82 19.75
C LYS A 147 -0.02 -4.86 18.85
N LEU A 148 -0.22 -3.81 18.06
CA LEU A 148 -1.36 -3.71 17.14
C LEU A 148 -1.36 -4.87 16.13
N LEU A 149 -0.24 -5.14 15.46
CA LEU A 149 -0.14 -6.20 14.46
C LEU A 149 -0.34 -7.60 15.04
N ILE A 150 0.15 -7.87 16.25
CA ILE A 150 -0.08 -9.16 16.95
C ILE A 150 -1.56 -9.31 17.34
N GLN A 151 -2.22 -8.22 17.77
CA GLN A 151 -3.65 -8.25 18.09
C GLN A 151 -4.51 -8.50 16.84
N GLU A 152 -4.15 -7.88 15.72
CA GLU A 152 -4.90 -7.94 14.46
C GLU A 152 -4.67 -9.23 13.67
N ALA A 153 -3.48 -9.82 13.77
CA ALA A 153 -3.15 -11.11 13.18
C ALA A 153 -2.24 -11.93 14.11
N PRO A 154 -2.82 -12.65 15.07
CA PRO A 154 -2.07 -13.50 16.00
C PRO A 154 -1.19 -14.52 15.28
N GLN A 155 -1.59 -14.99 14.10
CA GLN A 155 -0.81 -15.92 13.28
C GLN A 155 0.54 -15.36 12.82
N LEU A 156 0.75 -14.04 12.88
CA LEU A 156 2.05 -13.43 12.57
C LEU A 156 3.10 -13.65 13.67
N SER A 157 2.70 -14.05 14.89
CA SER A 157 3.65 -14.28 15.98
C SER A 157 4.48 -15.56 15.83
N ASP A 158 4.03 -16.47 14.95
CA ASP A 158 4.58 -17.81 14.81
C ASP A 158 5.54 -17.95 13.60
N LEU A 159 5.73 -16.86 12.85
CA LEU A 159 6.61 -16.75 11.66
C LEU A 159 7.96 -16.14 12.04
#